data_AF-A0A972IDB8-F1
#
_entry.id   AF-A0A972IDB8-F1
#
_cell.length_a   1.000
_cell.length_b   1.000
_cell.length_c   1.000
_cell.angle_alpha   90.00
_cell.angle_beta   90.00
_cell.angle_gamma   90.00
#
_symmetry.space_group_name_H-M   'P 1'
#
loop_
_entity.id
_entity.type
_entity.pdbx_description
1 polymer ?
#
loop_
_entity_poly.entity_id
_entity_poly.type
_entity_poly.pdbx_seq_one_letter_code
_entity_poly.pdbx_strand_id
1 'polypeptide(L)'
;MIQPVQSAIGKKTESVFQEIKNIWLCSEERFPEYLPVVSEETRMRNLRSIQEKTCLFRNRIRQFPRLLLNRNRWAQKVNKDIHDILHNDDVWGIRQVMSKDKIDLWQEELKEFLRRTRMLFPRMSFEEIGQGIRNYMVYAMIRELCDVSMEFSKAAYGYSMLYPVTDNFLDGSRSVEDKLEYNRFIKDVIEGKGPAPKNFHQQKTKEMLDFIRSEFLPEQNKDLYDLLLMMLDAQNTSLTQQNKQKSLSPDERLNISIYKGGISVLFDRFLVKKKITENDLFSYIGLGFFLQLSDDLQDIQEDGERGHQTIFTFNTDPEYIEGLVNKMLRYIFYVMERLQTVHEPFKEFLLQNCCNLVYASVLMSKGFFSEAYLKRLESFMPIPAPSVEAYLENRLEELDEKEQKRYRKMLDAIIFLK
;
A
#
# COMPACT_ATOMS: atom_id res chain seq x y z
N MET A 1 7.06 -24.13 12.12
CA MET A 1 8.18 -23.18 12.08
C MET A 1 8.93 -23.38 10.76
N ILE A 2 8.86 -22.39 9.88
CA ILE A 2 9.74 -22.29 8.72
C ILE A 2 11.11 -21.90 9.27
N GLN A 3 12.18 -22.59 8.87
CA GLN A 3 13.53 -22.19 9.30
C GLN A 3 13.86 -20.82 8.69
N PRO A 4 14.55 -19.92 9.41
CA PRO A 4 14.96 -18.64 8.87
C PRO A 4 15.75 -18.83 7.58
N VAL A 5 15.48 -18.01 6.57
CA VAL A 5 16.15 -18.11 5.26
C VAL A 5 17.61 -17.68 5.41
N GLN A 6 18.53 -18.64 5.47
CA GLN A 6 19.97 -18.37 5.54
C GLN A 6 20.54 -18.04 4.15
N SER A 7 20.18 -16.86 3.61
CA SER A 7 20.62 -16.38 2.29
C SER A 7 21.64 -15.24 2.37
N ALA A 8 22.27 -14.93 1.23
CA ALA A 8 23.19 -13.79 1.13
C ALA A 8 22.43 -12.46 1.30
N ILE A 9 21.26 -12.34 0.70
CA ILE A 9 20.38 -11.17 0.88
C ILE A 9 19.89 -11.07 2.32
N GLY A 10 19.50 -12.18 2.95
CA GLY A 10 19.05 -12.19 4.36
C GLY A 10 20.10 -11.66 5.34
N LYS A 11 21.39 -12.01 5.12
CA LYS A 11 22.48 -11.44 5.93
C LYS A 11 22.66 -9.94 5.73
N LYS A 12 22.48 -9.44 4.50
CA LYS A 12 22.59 -8.01 4.20
C LYS A 12 21.42 -7.22 4.79
N THR A 13 20.22 -7.75 4.73
CA THR A 13 19.03 -7.08 5.28
C THR A 13 19.05 -7.05 6.80
N GLU A 14 19.61 -8.07 7.48
CA GLU A 14 19.70 -8.12 8.94
C GLU A 14 20.44 -6.89 9.52
N SER A 15 21.60 -6.51 8.97
CA SER A 15 22.30 -5.31 9.42
C SER A 15 21.48 -4.03 9.19
N VAL A 16 20.72 -3.98 8.09
CA VAL A 16 19.87 -2.82 7.77
C VAL A 16 18.66 -2.75 8.70
N PHE A 17 18.07 -3.88 9.10
CA PHE A 17 17.00 -3.92 10.09
C PHE A 17 17.47 -3.36 11.43
N GLN A 18 18.67 -3.74 11.88
CA GLN A 18 19.23 -3.20 13.13
C GLN A 18 19.55 -1.69 13.01
N GLU A 19 20.04 -1.24 11.85
CA GLU A 19 20.26 0.19 11.60
C GLU A 19 18.95 0.99 11.67
N ILE A 20 17.91 0.54 10.97
CA ILE A 20 16.57 1.16 10.98
C ILE A 20 15.98 1.18 12.38
N LYS A 21 16.10 0.07 13.12
CA LYS A 21 15.67 -0.04 14.50
C LYS A 21 16.35 1.00 15.39
N ASN A 22 17.67 1.15 15.27
CA ASN A 22 18.42 2.13 16.04
C ASN A 22 17.99 3.57 15.70
N ILE A 23 17.82 3.88 14.41
CA ILE A 23 17.32 5.19 13.96
C ILE A 23 15.94 5.47 14.53
N TRP A 24 15.03 4.49 14.46
CA TRP A 24 13.73 4.59 15.09
C TRP A 24 13.89 4.87 16.57
N LEU A 25 14.55 4.01 17.35
CA LEU A 25 14.68 4.17 18.79
C LEU A 25 15.26 5.53 19.20
N CYS A 26 16.21 6.08 18.43
CA CYS A 26 16.82 7.39 18.68
C CYS A 26 16.02 8.60 18.14
N SER A 27 14.96 8.38 17.36
CA SER A 27 14.15 9.47 16.79
C SER A 27 13.33 10.18 17.87
N GLU A 28 13.33 11.51 17.83
CA GLU A 28 12.61 12.36 18.78
C GLU A 28 11.09 12.20 18.69
N GLU A 29 10.43 12.27 19.84
CA GLU A 29 8.95 12.21 19.95
C GLU A 29 8.29 13.61 19.90
N ARG A 30 9.11 14.67 19.78
CA ARG A 30 8.60 16.05 19.70
C ARG A 30 8.01 16.33 18.33
N PHE A 31 6.95 17.13 18.28
CA PHE A 31 6.34 17.54 17.02
C PHE A 31 7.36 18.16 16.03
N PRO A 32 7.37 17.76 14.75
CA PRO A 32 8.27 18.33 13.75
C PRO A 32 7.83 19.74 13.31
N GLU A 33 8.48 20.77 13.84
CA GLU A 33 8.16 22.20 13.55
C GLU A 33 8.46 22.64 12.12
N TYR A 34 9.20 21.84 11.35
CA TYR A 34 9.59 22.16 9.96
C TYR A 34 8.55 21.71 8.92
N LEU A 35 7.42 21.12 9.33
CA LEU A 35 6.38 20.71 8.40
C LEU A 35 5.78 21.93 7.66
N PRO A 36 5.53 21.82 6.34
CA PRO A 36 5.00 22.93 5.55
C PRO A 36 3.53 23.21 5.90
N VAL A 37 3.26 24.40 6.41
CA VAL A 37 1.90 24.85 6.71
C VAL A 37 1.13 25.09 5.41
N VAL A 38 -0.10 24.57 5.34
CA VAL A 38 -1.02 24.81 4.21
C VAL A 38 -1.93 25.97 4.58
N SER A 39 -1.92 27.02 3.75
CA SER A 39 -2.78 28.19 3.99
C SER A 39 -4.26 27.83 3.91
N GLU A 40 -5.09 28.54 4.68
CA GLU A 40 -6.55 28.35 4.66
C GLU A 40 -7.13 28.59 3.26
N GLU A 41 -6.60 29.58 2.52
CA GLU A 41 -7.01 29.84 1.14
C GLU A 41 -6.75 28.63 0.23
N THR A 42 -5.56 28.03 0.35
CA THR A 42 -5.17 26.83 -0.39
C THR A 42 -6.07 25.65 -0.02
N ARG A 43 -6.31 25.39 1.27
CA ARG A 43 -7.20 24.30 1.72
C ARG A 43 -8.61 24.43 1.16
N MET A 44 -9.18 25.63 1.19
CA MET A 44 -10.53 25.90 0.68
C MET A 44 -10.59 25.89 -0.86
N ARG A 45 -9.51 26.23 -1.56
CA ARG A 45 -9.40 26.04 -3.01
C ARG A 45 -9.36 24.56 -3.36
N ASN A 46 -8.55 23.77 -2.65
CA ASN A 46 -8.43 22.33 -2.83
C ASN A 46 -9.77 21.63 -2.59
N LEU A 47 -10.45 21.97 -1.48
CA LEU A 47 -11.77 21.41 -1.15
C LEU A 47 -12.79 21.64 -2.27
N ARG A 48 -12.89 22.86 -2.81
CA ARG A 48 -13.79 23.17 -3.93
C ARG A 48 -13.47 22.31 -5.16
N SER A 49 -12.19 22.19 -5.51
CA SER A 49 -11.76 21.34 -6.63
C SER A 49 -12.16 19.88 -6.44
N ILE A 50 -11.94 19.30 -5.26
CA ILE A 50 -12.33 17.90 -4.97
C ILE A 50 -13.85 17.74 -5.01
N GLN A 51 -14.62 18.69 -4.47
CA GLN A 51 -16.08 18.64 -4.48
C GLN A 51 -16.65 18.70 -5.90
N GLU A 52 -16.11 19.55 -6.76
CA GLU A 52 -16.49 19.64 -8.18
C GLU A 52 -16.23 18.31 -8.92
N LYS A 53 -15.02 17.76 -8.77
CA LYS A 53 -14.63 16.46 -9.34
C LYS A 53 -15.52 15.32 -8.82
N THR A 54 -15.79 15.31 -7.51
CA THR A 54 -16.68 14.31 -6.87
C THR A 54 -18.11 14.41 -7.41
N CYS A 55 -18.64 15.63 -7.57
CA CYS A 55 -19.97 15.86 -8.13
C CYS A 55 -20.06 15.38 -9.58
N LEU A 56 -19.03 15.65 -10.39
CA LEU A 56 -18.92 15.16 -11.76
C LEU A 56 -19.03 13.64 -11.82
N PHE A 57 -18.22 12.91 -11.03
CA PHE A 57 -18.26 11.45 -11.00
C PHE A 57 -19.58 10.89 -10.46
N ARG A 58 -20.13 11.46 -9.40
CA ARG A 58 -21.47 11.07 -8.89
C ARG A 58 -22.54 11.21 -9.96
N ASN A 59 -22.50 12.28 -10.76
CA ASN A 59 -23.41 12.47 -11.88
C ASN A 59 -23.20 11.43 -12.99
N ARG A 60 -21.95 11.08 -13.32
CA ARG A 60 -21.66 10.00 -14.28
C ARG A 60 -22.18 8.64 -13.81
N ILE A 61 -21.99 8.30 -12.54
CA ILE A 61 -22.48 7.05 -11.93
C ILE A 61 -24.02 6.98 -11.99
N ARG A 62 -24.71 8.09 -11.73
CA ARG A 62 -26.19 8.18 -11.84
C ARG A 62 -26.67 7.98 -13.28
N GLN A 63 -25.90 8.43 -14.26
CA GLN A 63 -26.22 8.35 -15.70
C GLN A 63 -25.81 7.02 -16.36
N PHE A 64 -25.35 6.02 -15.60
CA PHE A 64 -24.92 4.74 -16.19
C PHE A 64 -26.06 4.05 -16.96
N PRO A 65 -25.89 3.80 -18.27
CA PRO A 65 -27.00 3.36 -19.12
C PRO A 65 -27.32 1.87 -18.96
N ARG A 66 -28.62 1.55 -19.00
CA ARG A 66 -29.11 0.16 -19.00
C ARG A 66 -28.70 -0.59 -20.27
N LEU A 67 -28.88 0.04 -21.43
CA LEU A 67 -28.59 -0.52 -22.75
C LEU A 67 -27.08 -0.58 -23.04
N LEU A 68 -26.60 -1.75 -23.50
CA LEU A 68 -25.18 -2.00 -23.76
C LEU A 68 -24.59 -1.04 -24.80
N LEU A 69 -25.31 -0.74 -25.88
CA LEU A 69 -24.86 0.17 -26.97
C LEU A 69 -24.50 1.58 -26.46
N ASN A 70 -25.17 2.04 -25.41
CA ASN A 70 -24.93 3.37 -24.82
C ASN A 70 -23.77 3.36 -23.81
N ARG A 71 -23.33 2.19 -23.33
CA ARG A 71 -22.25 2.08 -22.35
C ARG A 71 -20.91 2.51 -22.92
N ASN A 72 -20.63 2.25 -24.19
CA ASN A 72 -19.37 2.69 -24.82
C ASN A 72 -19.26 4.22 -24.84
N ARG A 73 -20.32 4.93 -25.24
CA ARG A 73 -20.36 6.40 -25.20
C ARG A 73 -20.23 6.95 -23.79
N TRP A 74 -20.86 6.30 -22.81
CA TRP A 74 -20.74 6.67 -21.40
C TRP A 74 -19.31 6.46 -20.89
N ALA A 75 -18.70 5.32 -21.19
CA ALA A 75 -17.33 4.98 -20.79
C ALA A 75 -16.29 5.90 -21.44
N GLN A 76 -16.48 6.29 -22.71
CA GLN A 76 -15.65 7.30 -23.38
C GLN A 76 -15.69 8.64 -22.65
N LYS A 77 -16.88 9.09 -22.22
CA LYS A 77 -17.02 10.32 -21.43
C LYS A 77 -16.33 10.20 -20.06
N VAL A 78 -16.50 9.08 -19.37
CA VAL A 78 -15.84 8.85 -18.07
C VAL A 78 -14.31 8.80 -18.23
N ASN A 79 -13.80 8.09 -19.23
CA ASN A 79 -12.36 8.04 -19.51
C ASN A 79 -11.80 9.43 -19.83
N LYS A 80 -12.54 10.23 -20.60
CA LYS A 80 -12.18 11.63 -20.84
C LYS A 80 -12.16 12.44 -19.55
N ASP A 81 -13.19 12.34 -18.72
CA ASP A 81 -13.24 13.07 -17.44
C ASP A 81 -12.08 12.67 -16.51
N ILE A 82 -11.73 11.37 -16.44
CA ILE A 82 -10.56 10.87 -15.67
C ILE A 82 -9.27 11.48 -16.23
N HIS A 83 -9.08 11.44 -17.54
CA HIS A 83 -7.90 12.00 -18.21
C HIS A 83 -7.80 13.52 -17.94
N ASP A 84 -8.88 14.26 -18.16
CA ASP A 84 -8.93 15.69 -17.91
C ASP A 84 -8.62 16.02 -16.44
N ILE A 85 -9.10 15.22 -15.49
CA ILE A 85 -8.80 15.41 -14.06
C ILE A 85 -7.34 15.16 -13.75
N LEU A 86 -6.74 14.07 -14.25
CA LEU A 86 -5.33 13.74 -13.98
C LEU A 86 -4.39 14.81 -14.55
N HIS A 87 -4.66 15.30 -15.77
CA HIS A 87 -3.85 16.33 -16.41
C HIS A 87 -4.06 17.73 -15.84
N ASN A 88 -5.23 18.00 -15.26
CA ASN A 88 -5.57 19.27 -14.63
C ASN A 88 -5.62 19.16 -13.09
N ASP A 89 -4.88 18.22 -12.49
CA ASP A 89 -4.87 18.09 -11.03
C ASP A 89 -3.95 19.12 -10.37
N ASP A 90 -4.56 20.08 -9.66
CA ASP A 90 -3.86 21.09 -8.85
C ASP A 90 -3.70 20.68 -7.39
N VAL A 91 -4.45 19.67 -6.93
CA VAL A 91 -4.58 19.35 -5.50
C VAL A 91 -3.43 18.47 -5.02
N TRP A 92 -3.13 17.41 -5.77
CA TRP A 92 -2.12 16.44 -5.40
C TRP A 92 -0.81 16.68 -6.15
N GLY A 93 -0.85 17.39 -7.28
CA GLY A 93 0.35 17.96 -7.91
C GLY A 93 1.17 16.99 -8.76
N ILE A 94 0.64 15.80 -9.08
CA ILE A 94 1.36 14.79 -9.90
C ILE A 94 1.83 15.35 -11.24
N ARG A 95 1.06 16.25 -11.87
CA ARG A 95 1.42 16.93 -13.13
C ARG A 95 2.64 17.85 -13.04
N GLN A 96 3.00 18.27 -11.83
CA GLN A 96 4.14 19.15 -11.60
C GLN A 96 5.45 18.35 -11.57
N VAL A 97 5.34 17.06 -11.28
CA VAL A 97 6.48 16.17 -11.10
C VAL A 97 6.59 15.09 -12.18
N MET A 98 5.55 14.89 -13.00
CA MET A 98 5.56 13.93 -14.10
C MET A 98 5.13 14.55 -15.43
N SER A 99 5.72 14.08 -16.53
CA SER A 99 5.29 14.47 -17.88
C SER A 99 3.91 13.91 -18.22
N LYS A 100 3.23 14.54 -19.19
CA LYS A 100 1.93 14.07 -19.69
C LYS A 100 1.97 12.62 -20.16
N ASP A 101 3.00 12.26 -20.92
CA ASP A 101 3.18 10.90 -21.44
C ASP A 101 3.33 9.87 -20.31
N LYS A 102 4.04 10.22 -19.23
CA LYS A 102 4.18 9.35 -18.05
C LYS A 102 2.84 9.18 -17.31
N ILE A 103 2.04 10.25 -17.19
CA ILE A 103 0.69 10.18 -16.60
C ILE A 103 -0.23 9.30 -17.43
N ASP A 104 -0.20 9.43 -18.76
CA ASP A 104 -1.00 8.60 -19.66
C ASP A 104 -0.59 7.12 -19.58
N LEU A 105 0.72 6.84 -19.49
CA LEU A 105 1.22 5.49 -19.28
C LEU A 105 0.72 4.89 -17.95
N TRP A 106 0.81 5.65 -16.85
CA TRP A 106 0.29 5.21 -15.54
C TRP A 106 -1.22 4.93 -15.59
N GLN A 107 -1.98 5.76 -16.29
CA GLN A 107 -3.41 5.56 -16.45
C GLN A 107 -3.71 4.25 -17.22
N GLU A 108 -2.99 3.97 -18.31
CA GLU A 108 -3.16 2.73 -19.07
C GLU A 108 -2.67 1.49 -18.31
N GLU A 109 -1.59 1.60 -17.55
CA GLU A 109 -1.13 0.52 -16.67
C GLU A 109 -2.14 0.17 -15.59
N LEU A 110 -2.75 1.18 -14.95
CA LEU A 110 -3.82 0.94 -13.97
C LEU A 110 -5.05 0.29 -14.62
N LYS A 111 -5.40 0.68 -15.86
CA LYS A 111 -6.46 -0.01 -16.62
C LYS A 111 -6.08 -1.46 -16.91
N GLU A 112 -4.84 -1.74 -17.28
CA GLU A 112 -4.36 -3.10 -17.52
C GLU A 112 -4.35 -3.94 -16.23
N PHE A 113 -3.93 -3.37 -15.10
CA PHE A 113 -4.06 -3.96 -13.77
C PHE A 113 -5.51 -4.39 -13.53
N LEU A 114 -6.45 -3.43 -13.67
CA LEU A 114 -7.88 -3.67 -13.46
C LEU A 114 -8.45 -4.71 -14.42
N ARG A 115 -8.08 -4.70 -15.71
CA ARG A 115 -8.52 -5.72 -16.69
C ARG A 115 -8.12 -7.11 -16.24
N ARG A 116 -6.84 -7.29 -15.84
CA ARG A 116 -6.33 -8.56 -15.34
C ARG A 116 -7.03 -9.01 -14.07
N THR A 117 -7.19 -8.11 -13.09
CA THR A 117 -7.91 -8.42 -11.85
C THR A 117 -9.34 -8.85 -12.14
N ARG A 118 -10.04 -8.15 -13.03
CA ARG A 118 -11.42 -8.51 -13.43
C ARG A 118 -11.51 -9.85 -14.15
N MET A 119 -10.51 -10.20 -14.97
CA MET A 119 -10.47 -11.50 -15.66
C MET A 119 -10.15 -12.66 -14.72
N LEU A 120 -9.21 -12.49 -13.78
CA LEU A 120 -8.76 -13.55 -12.87
C LEU A 120 -9.66 -13.69 -11.63
N PHE A 121 -10.24 -12.58 -11.17
CA PHE A 121 -11.04 -12.47 -9.96
C PHE A 121 -12.35 -11.70 -10.24
N PRO A 122 -13.29 -12.28 -11.02
CA PRO A 122 -14.50 -11.59 -11.46
C PRO A 122 -15.49 -11.24 -10.32
N ARG A 123 -15.28 -11.77 -9.12
CA ARG A 123 -16.12 -11.53 -7.93
C ARG A 123 -15.40 -10.80 -6.80
N MET A 124 -14.14 -10.41 -6.99
CA MET A 124 -13.40 -9.64 -5.99
C MET A 124 -14.13 -8.36 -5.63
N SER A 125 -14.13 -8.01 -4.35
CA SER A 125 -14.72 -6.77 -3.85
C SER A 125 -13.88 -5.56 -4.26
N PHE A 126 -14.43 -4.36 -4.13
CA PHE A 126 -13.66 -3.14 -4.40
C PHE A 126 -12.58 -2.88 -3.36
N GLU A 127 -12.78 -3.34 -2.13
CA GLU A 127 -11.80 -3.30 -1.05
C GLU A 127 -10.58 -4.18 -1.39
N GLU A 128 -10.80 -5.43 -1.78
CA GLU A 128 -9.75 -6.36 -2.21
C GLU A 128 -9.00 -5.86 -3.46
N ILE A 129 -9.74 -5.29 -4.43
CA ILE A 129 -9.12 -4.64 -5.60
C ILE A 129 -8.28 -3.43 -5.15
N GLY A 130 -8.78 -2.63 -4.21
CA GLY A 130 -8.10 -1.48 -3.63
C GLY A 130 -6.79 -1.86 -2.94
N GLN A 131 -6.77 -2.94 -2.16
CA GLN A 131 -5.55 -3.51 -1.56
C GLN A 131 -4.49 -3.83 -2.63
N GLY A 132 -4.90 -4.52 -3.70
CA GLY A 132 -3.99 -4.83 -4.82
C GLY A 132 -3.46 -3.58 -5.51
N ILE A 133 -4.31 -2.57 -5.75
CA ILE A 133 -3.91 -1.29 -6.36
C ILE A 133 -2.91 -0.56 -5.46
N ARG A 134 -3.17 -0.44 -4.15
CA ARG A 134 -2.27 0.26 -3.22
C ARG A 134 -0.87 -0.33 -3.24
N ASN A 135 -0.74 -1.65 -3.21
CA ASN A 135 0.56 -2.32 -3.34
C ASN A 135 1.21 -2.09 -4.72
N TYR A 136 0.44 -2.13 -5.81
CA TYR A 136 0.98 -1.86 -7.15
C TYR A 136 1.46 -0.42 -7.31
N MET A 137 0.79 0.54 -6.67
CA MET A 137 1.21 1.93 -6.67
C MET A 137 2.57 2.13 -5.99
N VAL A 138 2.89 1.37 -4.94
CA VAL A 138 4.23 1.38 -4.32
C VAL A 138 5.28 1.01 -5.35
N TYR A 139 5.11 -0.11 -6.06
CA TYR A 139 5.99 -0.49 -7.17
C TYR A 139 6.10 0.62 -8.24
N ALA A 140 4.97 1.19 -8.68
CA ALA A 140 4.96 2.22 -9.71
C ALA A 140 5.74 3.48 -9.29
N MET A 141 5.62 3.90 -8.02
CA MET A 141 6.36 5.02 -7.45
C MET A 141 7.86 4.72 -7.36
N ILE A 142 8.25 3.50 -6.95
CA ILE A 142 9.67 3.10 -6.89
C ILE A 142 10.28 3.07 -8.29
N ARG A 143 9.54 2.59 -9.27
CA ARG A 143 9.97 2.59 -10.67
C ARG A 143 10.24 4.01 -11.18
N GLU A 144 9.38 4.96 -10.82
CA GLU A 144 9.55 6.38 -11.17
C GLU A 144 10.77 7.00 -10.47
N LEU A 145 10.97 6.73 -9.17
CA LEU A 145 12.19 7.13 -8.45
C LEU A 145 13.46 6.54 -9.07
N CYS A 146 13.37 5.36 -9.67
CA CYS A 146 14.51 4.74 -10.36
C CYS A 146 14.71 5.26 -11.79
N ASP A 147 13.80 6.11 -12.28
CA ASP A 147 13.70 6.58 -13.67
C ASP A 147 13.78 5.43 -14.69
N VAL A 148 12.94 4.42 -14.45
CA VAL A 148 12.85 3.23 -15.30
C VAL A 148 11.53 3.28 -16.07
N SER A 149 11.61 3.40 -17.39
CA SER A 149 10.44 3.17 -18.25
C SER A 149 10.34 1.68 -18.57
N MET A 150 9.21 1.08 -18.21
CA MET A 150 8.90 -0.33 -18.48
C MET A 150 7.45 -0.44 -18.94
N GLU A 151 7.19 -1.45 -19.76
CA GLU A 151 5.81 -1.92 -19.98
C GLU A 151 5.23 -2.47 -18.68
N PHE A 152 3.90 -2.67 -18.68
CA PHE A 152 3.18 -3.27 -17.56
C PHE A 152 3.86 -4.57 -17.07
N SER A 153 4.36 -4.56 -15.84
CA SER A 153 4.98 -5.76 -15.24
C SER A 153 3.93 -6.70 -14.66
N LYS A 154 3.88 -7.91 -15.21
CA LYS A 154 3.09 -9.02 -14.68
C LYS A 154 3.63 -9.46 -13.32
N ALA A 155 4.94 -9.40 -13.13
CA ALA A 155 5.55 -9.75 -11.84
C ALA A 155 5.10 -8.79 -10.73
N ALA A 156 5.12 -7.49 -10.98
CA ALA A 156 4.58 -6.50 -10.04
C ALA A 156 3.09 -6.71 -9.79
N TYR A 157 2.29 -6.91 -10.85
CA TYR A 157 0.89 -7.28 -10.70
C TYR A 157 0.69 -8.53 -9.82
N GLY A 158 1.42 -9.61 -10.10
CA GLY A 158 1.34 -10.86 -9.37
C GLY A 158 1.67 -10.67 -7.90
N TYR A 159 2.77 -9.96 -7.61
CA TYR A 159 3.17 -9.65 -6.24
C TYR A 159 2.15 -8.79 -5.50
N SER A 160 1.68 -7.69 -6.10
CA SER A 160 0.68 -6.81 -5.48
C SER A 160 -0.64 -7.53 -5.21
N MET A 161 -1.01 -8.49 -6.06
CA MET A 161 -2.20 -9.32 -5.89
C MET A 161 -2.00 -10.49 -4.91
N LEU A 162 -0.77 -10.80 -4.47
CA LEU A 162 -0.58 -11.78 -3.39
C LEU A 162 -1.27 -11.30 -2.13
N TYR A 163 -1.12 -10.03 -1.74
CA TYR A 163 -1.74 -9.44 -0.55
C TYR A 163 -3.23 -9.78 -0.39
N PRO A 164 -4.15 -9.32 -1.26
CA PRO A 164 -5.57 -9.63 -1.11
C PRO A 164 -5.90 -11.13 -1.24
N VAL A 165 -4.99 -11.96 -1.79
CA VAL A 165 -5.20 -13.40 -1.98
C VAL A 165 -4.65 -14.22 -0.81
N THR A 166 -3.56 -13.78 -0.17
CA THR A 166 -2.90 -14.47 0.94
C THR A 166 -3.34 -13.92 2.28
N ASP A 167 -3.34 -12.60 2.46
CA ASP A 167 -3.55 -11.98 3.76
C ASP A 167 -5.00 -12.17 4.19
N ASN A 168 -5.97 -11.90 3.30
CA ASN A 168 -7.38 -12.17 3.58
C ASN A 168 -7.65 -13.67 3.88
N PHE A 169 -6.87 -14.59 3.31
CA PHE A 169 -6.95 -16.01 3.64
C PHE A 169 -6.38 -16.30 5.04
N LEU A 170 -5.25 -15.68 5.39
CA LEU A 170 -4.53 -15.89 6.65
C LEU A 170 -5.15 -15.14 7.84
N ASP A 171 -5.77 -13.98 7.62
CA ASP A 171 -6.44 -13.19 8.65
C ASP A 171 -7.89 -13.64 8.89
N GLY A 172 -8.43 -14.44 7.97
CA GLY A 172 -9.75 -15.06 8.12
C GLY A 172 -9.84 -16.09 9.25
N SER A 173 -11.07 -16.54 9.51
CA SER A 173 -11.44 -17.48 10.58
C SER A 173 -11.04 -18.94 10.32
N ARG A 174 -10.01 -19.18 9.50
CA ARG A 174 -9.53 -20.53 9.15
C ARG A 174 -8.79 -21.18 10.31
N SER A 175 -8.73 -22.52 10.31
CA SER A 175 -8.00 -23.27 11.33
C SER A 175 -6.49 -23.02 11.24
N VAL A 176 -5.77 -23.31 12.33
CA VAL A 176 -4.31 -23.21 12.34
C VAL A 176 -3.70 -24.20 11.34
N GLU A 177 -4.29 -25.39 11.22
CA GLU A 177 -3.87 -26.43 10.28
C GLU A 177 -4.02 -25.97 8.82
N ASP A 178 -5.13 -25.32 8.47
CA ASP A 178 -5.36 -24.77 7.13
C ASP A 178 -4.33 -23.70 6.77
N LYS A 179 -4.03 -22.78 7.72
CA LYS A 179 -3.03 -21.74 7.54
C LYS A 179 -1.62 -22.33 7.36
N LEU A 180 -1.26 -23.34 8.15
CA LEU A 180 0.02 -24.05 8.04
C LEU A 180 0.16 -24.83 6.73
N GLU A 181 -0.91 -25.50 6.29
CA GLU A 181 -0.92 -26.19 4.99
C GLU A 181 -0.74 -25.19 3.86
N TYR A 182 -1.47 -24.08 3.90
CA TYR A 182 -1.40 -23.05 2.88
C TYR A 182 0.01 -22.43 2.78
N ASN A 183 0.63 -22.12 3.92
CA ASN A 183 1.99 -21.58 3.94
C ASN A 183 3.03 -22.60 3.45
N ARG A 184 2.84 -23.89 3.74
CA ARG A 184 3.68 -24.96 3.17
C ARG A 184 3.52 -25.04 1.65
N PHE A 185 2.29 -24.96 1.15
CA PHE A 185 2.01 -24.93 -0.28
C PHE A 185 2.73 -23.76 -0.96
N ILE A 186 2.61 -22.54 -0.43
CA ILE A 186 3.27 -21.35 -0.98
C ILE A 186 4.79 -21.54 -1.01
N LYS A 187 5.37 -22.03 0.09
CA LYS A 187 6.80 -22.34 0.17
C LYS A 187 7.23 -23.34 -0.91
N ASP A 188 6.51 -24.45 -1.04
CA ASP A 188 6.81 -25.48 -2.03
C ASP A 188 6.66 -24.95 -3.46
N VAL A 189 5.70 -24.06 -3.70
CA VAL A 189 5.60 -23.34 -4.97
C VAL A 189 6.86 -22.52 -5.18
N ILE A 190 7.25 -21.61 -4.28
CA ILE A 190 8.42 -20.72 -4.41
C ILE A 190 9.71 -21.51 -4.66
N GLU A 191 9.92 -22.60 -3.91
CA GLU A 191 11.09 -23.49 -4.03
C GLU A 191 11.10 -24.35 -5.32
N GLY A 192 10.03 -24.30 -6.12
CA GLY A 192 9.97 -24.96 -7.42
C GLY A 192 9.59 -26.44 -7.35
N LYS A 193 9.05 -26.93 -6.23
CA LYS A 193 8.64 -28.34 -6.06
C LYS A 193 7.37 -28.72 -6.84
N GLY A 194 6.68 -27.74 -7.43
CA GLY A 194 5.51 -27.95 -8.29
C GLY A 194 4.32 -28.63 -7.60
N PRO A 195 3.91 -28.24 -6.38
CA PRO A 195 2.77 -28.86 -5.71
C PRO A 195 1.47 -28.65 -6.49
N ALA A 196 0.59 -29.65 -6.48
CA ALA A 196 -0.74 -29.54 -7.05
C ALA A 196 -1.66 -28.73 -6.10
N PRO A 197 -2.33 -27.66 -6.57
CA PRO A 197 -3.25 -26.89 -5.76
C PRO A 197 -4.51 -27.70 -5.45
N LYS A 198 -4.96 -27.66 -4.19
CA LYS A 198 -6.15 -28.39 -3.72
C LYS A 198 -7.44 -27.58 -3.81
N ASN A 199 -7.34 -26.26 -3.90
CA ASN A 199 -8.50 -25.37 -3.90
C ASN A 199 -8.25 -24.12 -4.76
N PHE A 200 -9.31 -23.32 -4.94
CA PHE A 200 -9.27 -22.09 -5.75
C PHE A 200 -8.25 -21.07 -5.25
N HIS A 201 -8.10 -20.91 -3.92
CA HIS A 201 -7.12 -19.98 -3.35
C HIS A 201 -5.69 -20.41 -3.71
N GLN A 202 -5.31 -21.66 -3.43
CA GLN A 202 -3.99 -22.21 -3.79
C GLN A 202 -3.71 -22.10 -5.30
N GLN A 203 -4.71 -22.37 -6.15
CA GLN A 203 -4.58 -22.20 -7.59
C GLN A 203 -4.28 -20.75 -7.97
N LYS A 204 -5.00 -19.77 -7.38
CA LYS A 204 -4.80 -18.35 -7.68
C LYS A 204 -3.48 -17.81 -7.13
N THR A 205 -3.06 -18.24 -5.94
CA THR A 205 -1.76 -17.89 -5.38
C THR A 205 -0.63 -18.43 -6.23
N LYS A 206 -0.76 -19.66 -6.73
CA LYS A 206 0.19 -20.22 -7.69
C LYS A 206 0.24 -19.40 -8.98
N GLU A 207 -0.91 -19.00 -9.54
CA GLU A 207 -0.96 -18.13 -10.72
C GLU A 207 -0.25 -16.78 -10.48
N MET A 208 -0.37 -16.18 -9.29
CA MET A 208 0.32 -14.92 -8.95
C MET A 208 1.84 -15.11 -8.90
N LEU A 209 2.32 -16.20 -8.27
CA LEU A 209 3.74 -16.55 -8.23
C LEU A 209 4.29 -16.91 -9.62
N ASP A 210 3.47 -17.54 -10.47
CA ASP A 210 3.83 -17.85 -11.85
C ASP A 210 4.00 -16.57 -12.70
N PHE A 211 3.28 -15.48 -12.40
CA PHE A 211 3.56 -14.19 -13.04
C PHE A 211 4.94 -13.63 -12.68
N ILE A 212 5.37 -13.76 -11.43
CA ILE A 212 6.72 -13.36 -11.01
C ILE A 212 7.76 -14.19 -11.79
N ARG A 213 7.57 -15.51 -11.85
CA ARG A 213 8.42 -16.44 -12.61
C ARG A 213 8.51 -16.13 -14.10
N SER A 214 7.42 -15.63 -14.67
CA SER A 214 7.37 -15.31 -16.10
C SER A 214 8.31 -14.16 -16.50
N GLU A 215 8.73 -13.33 -15.54
CA GLU A 215 9.70 -12.24 -15.77
C GLU A 215 11.03 -12.44 -15.05
N PHE A 216 11.06 -13.23 -13.98
CA PHE A 216 12.25 -13.46 -13.15
C PHE A 216 12.47 -14.96 -12.95
N LEU A 217 13.33 -15.56 -13.76
CA LEU A 217 13.69 -16.97 -13.64
C LEU A 217 14.44 -17.24 -12.31
N PRO A 218 14.08 -18.31 -11.55
CA PRO A 218 14.72 -18.62 -10.26
C PRO A 218 16.24 -18.74 -10.32
N GLU A 219 16.76 -19.33 -11.38
CA GLU A 219 18.20 -19.61 -11.54
C GLU A 219 19.04 -18.34 -11.64
N GLN A 220 18.42 -17.24 -12.11
CA GLN A 220 19.07 -15.96 -12.34
C GLN A 220 18.77 -14.93 -11.25
N ASN A 221 17.75 -15.18 -10.42
CA ASN A 221 17.19 -14.20 -9.49
C ASN A 221 17.09 -14.74 -8.07
N LYS A 222 18.13 -15.46 -7.61
CA LYS A 222 18.13 -16.12 -6.30
C LYS A 222 17.72 -15.19 -5.14
N ASP A 223 18.30 -14.00 -5.08
CA ASP A 223 17.98 -13.02 -4.01
C ASP A 223 16.49 -12.64 -3.99
N LEU A 224 15.84 -12.54 -5.16
CA LEU A 224 14.40 -12.25 -5.27
C LEU A 224 13.55 -13.40 -4.71
N TYR A 225 13.91 -14.66 -4.99
CA TYR A 225 13.18 -15.81 -4.44
C TYR A 225 13.45 -16.01 -2.94
N ASP A 226 14.67 -15.70 -2.49
CA ASP A 226 14.99 -15.65 -1.06
C ASP A 226 14.13 -14.58 -0.36
N LEU A 227 13.91 -13.41 -0.99
CA LEU A 227 12.99 -12.38 -0.46
C LEU A 227 11.53 -12.85 -0.42
N LEU A 228 11.04 -13.62 -1.41
CA LEU A 228 9.69 -14.22 -1.33
C LEU A 228 9.55 -15.17 -0.14
N LEU A 229 10.58 -15.99 0.12
CA LEU A 229 10.60 -16.88 1.28
C LEU A 229 10.66 -16.09 2.58
N MET A 230 11.43 -15.01 2.62
CA MET A 230 11.49 -14.10 3.77
C MET A 230 10.16 -13.38 4.00
N MET A 231 9.44 -12.97 2.94
CA MET A 231 8.10 -12.39 3.06
C MET A 231 7.12 -13.40 3.67
N LEU A 232 7.13 -14.64 3.16
CA LEU A 232 6.32 -15.71 3.74
C LEU A 232 6.64 -15.94 5.22
N ASP A 233 7.93 -15.91 5.59
CA ASP A 233 8.37 -16.01 6.97
C ASP A 233 7.88 -14.81 7.81
N ALA A 234 8.04 -13.58 7.32
CA ALA A 234 7.57 -12.36 7.99
C ALA A 234 6.07 -12.37 8.25
N GLN A 235 5.26 -12.79 7.27
CA GLN A 235 3.81 -12.95 7.42
C GLN A 235 3.47 -14.03 8.45
N ASN A 236 4.23 -15.12 8.52
CA ASN A 236 4.07 -16.11 9.59
C ASN A 236 4.46 -15.55 10.97
N THR A 237 5.52 -14.73 11.04
CA THR A 237 5.96 -14.09 12.28
C THR A 237 4.90 -13.09 12.77
N SER A 238 4.27 -12.32 11.89
CA SER A 238 3.23 -11.35 12.29
C SER A 238 1.99 -12.00 12.89
N LEU A 239 1.67 -13.26 12.55
CA LEU A 239 0.60 -14.01 13.22
C LEU A 239 0.84 -14.17 14.74
N THR A 240 2.07 -14.04 15.22
CA THR A 240 2.35 -14.03 16.67
C THR A 240 1.78 -12.79 17.36
N GLN A 241 1.58 -11.68 16.65
CA GLN A 241 0.93 -10.48 17.19
C GLN A 241 -0.57 -10.71 17.46
N GLN A 242 -1.18 -11.71 16.82
CA GLN A 242 -2.57 -12.11 17.06
C GLN A 242 -2.70 -13.08 18.27
N ASN A 243 -1.59 -13.59 18.80
CA ASN A 243 -1.61 -14.58 19.88
C ASN A 243 -1.80 -13.92 21.26
N LYS A 244 -3.02 -14.02 21.81
CA LYS A 244 -3.37 -13.48 23.13
C LYS A 244 -2.70 -14.18 24.31
N GLN A 245 -2.14 -15.38 24.11
CA GLN A 245 -1.52 -16.15 25.19
C GLN A 245 -0.07 -15.74 25.45
N LYS A 246 0.59 -15.07 24.49
CA LYS A 246 1.96 -14.59 24.62
C LYS A 246 1.96 -13.07 24.54
N SER A 247 2.41 -12.41 25.60
CA SER A 247 2.66 -10.97 25.55
C SER A 247 3.95 -10.69 24.78
N LEU A 248 3.88 -9.79 23.79
CA LEU A 248 5.04 -9.32 23.03
C LEU A 248 5.56 -8.01 23.64
N SER A 249 6.87 -7.97 23.89
CA SER A 249 7.57 -6.75 24.31
C SER A 249 7.55 -5.68 23.21
N PRO A 250 7.72 -4.38 23.55
CA PRO A 250 7.85 -3.31 22.55
C PRO A 250 8.91 -3.59 21.49
N ASP A 251 10.02 -4.22 21.90
CA ASP A 251 11.12 -4.59 21.01
C ASP A 251 10.71 -5.67 20.01
N GLU A 252 10.01 -6.72 20.46
CA GLU A 252 9.48 -7.78 19.59
C GLU A 252 8.47 -7.20 18.58
N ARG A 253 7.54 -6.35 19.03
CA ARG A 253 6.56 -5.70 18.16
C ARG A 253 7.25 -4.85 17.08
N LEU A 254 8.25 -4.08 17.48
CA LEU A 254 9.06 -3.27 16.56
C LEU A 254 9.80 -4.12 15.51
N ASN A 255 10.46 -5.21 15.94
CA ASN A 255 11.17 -6.09 15.02
C ASN A 255 10.22 -6.71 13.98
N ILE A 256 8.99 -7.07 14.38
CA ILE A 256 7.99 -7.63 13.47
C ILE A 256 7.57 -6.59 12.42
N SER A 257 7.26 -5.35 12.84
CA SER A 257 6.84 -4.29 11.91
C SER A 257 7.96 -3.92 10.93
N ILE A 258 9.22 -3.86 11.39
CA ILE A 258 10.39 -3.62 10.52
C ILE A 258 10.55 -4.76 9.50
N TYR A 259 10.46 -6.02 9.94
CA TYR A 259 10.69 -7.17 9.08
C TYR A 259 9.60 -7.31 8.02
N LYS A 260 8.33 -7.27 8.41
CA LYS A 260 7.18 -7.42 7.49
C LYS A 260 7.11 -6.27 6.50
N GLY A 261 7.05 -5.03 7.00
CA GLY A 261 6.98 -3.85 6.15
C GLY A 261 8.22 -3.71 5.27
N GLY A 262 9.40 -3.90 5.86
CA GLY A 262 10.67 -3.72 5.17
C GLY A 262 10.89 -4.67 4.00
N ILE A 263 10.61 -5.96 4.18
CA ILE A 263 10.72 -6.94 3.08
C ILE A 263 9.69 -6.67 1.99
N SER A 264 8.51 -6.16 2.34
CA SER A 264 7.44 -5.85 1.39
C SER A 264 7.91 -4.93 0.28
N VAL A 265 8.37 -3.75 0.69
CA VAL A 265 8.75 -2.68 -0.24
C VAL A 265 10.10 -2.97 -0.87
N LEU A 266 11.00 -3.67 -0.16
CA LEU A 266 12.25 -4.12 -0.75
C LEU A 266 11.99 -5.06 -1.95
N PHE A 267 11.00 -5.94 -1.86
CA PHE A 267 10.64 -6.81 -2.97
C PHE A 267 10.21 -6.01 -4.21
N ASP A 268 9.35 -5.00 -4.05
CA ASP A 268 8.94 -4.12 -5.15
C ASP A 268 10.15 -3.46 -5.83
N ARG A 269 11.16 -3.05 -5.05
CA ARG A 269 12.39 -2.48 -5.60
C ARG A 269 13.18 -3.48 -6.47
N PHE A 270 13.17 -4.76 -6.14
CA PHE A 270 13.81 -5.79 -6.98
C PHE A 270 13.07 -5.98 -8.32
N LEU A 271 11.76 -5.74 -8.37
CA LEU A 271 10.96 -5.85 -9.59
C LEU A 271 11.25 -4.74 -10.62
N VAL A 272 11.93 -3.67 -10.23
CA VAL A 272 12.27 -2.52 -11.10
C VAL A 272 13.45 -2.83 -12.06
N LYS A 273 14.00 -4.06 -12.06
CA LYS A 273 15.03 -4.55 -13.01
C LYS A 273 16.29 -3.66 -13.09
N LYS A 274 16.54 -2.88 -12.03
CA LYS A 274 17.73 -2.03 -11.86
C LYS A 274 18.57 -2.57 -10.71
N LYS A 275 19.90 -2.54 -10.87
CA LYS A 275 20.86 -3.01 -9.86
C LYS A 275 20.53 -2.42 -8.49
N ILE A 276 20.57 -3.26 -7.46
CA ILE A 276 20.34 -2.89 -6.07
C ILE A 276 21.65 -2.38 -5.46
N THR A 277 21.57 -1.25 -4.78
CA THR A 277 22.64 -0.62 -4.01
C THR A 277 22.39 -0.79 -2.51
N GLU A 278 23.40 -0.51 -1.68
CA GLU A 278 23.22 -0.53 -0.22
C GLU A 278 22.23 0.54 0.26
N ASN A 279 22.22 1.71 -0.40
CA ASN A 279 21.22 2.75 -0.13
C ASN A 279 19.81 2.31 -0.54
N ASP A 280 19.64 1.53 -1.61
CA ASP A 280 18.34 0.94 -1.93
C ASP A 280 17.88 0.03 -0.77
N LEU A 281 18.75 -0.83 -0.23
CA LEU A 281 18.37 -1.69 0.90
C LEU A 281 17.89 -0.84 2.08
N PHE A 282 18.65 0.18 2.47
CA PHE A 282 18.28 1.07 3.55
C PHE A 282 16.95 1.80 3.30
N SER A 283 16.83 2.50 2.18
CA SER A 283 15.69 3.39 1.92
C SER A 283 14.39 2.63 1.69
N TYR A 284 14.40 1.49 0.98
CA TYR A 284 13.17 0.76 0.69
C TYR A 284 12.73 -0.14 1.85
N ILE A 285 13.66 -0.71 2.62
CA ILE A 285 13.29 -1.33 3.90
C ILE A 285 12.72 -0.25 4.84
N GLY A 286 13.36 0.92 4.88
CA GLY A 286 12.93 2.02 5.73
C GLY A 286 11.54 2.55 5.37
N LEU A 287 11.27 2.71 4.08
CA LEU A 287 9.96 3.10 3.56
C LEU A 287 8.90 2.03 3.87
N GLY A 288 9.25 0.75 3.75
CA GLY A 288 8.36 -0.35 4.09
C GLY A 288 7.98 -0.40 5.57
N PHE A 289 8.94 -0.18 6.47
CA PHE A 289 8.64 -0.03 7.89
C PHE A 289 7.69 1.14 8.16
N PHE A 290 7.90 2.29 7.51
CA PHE A 290 7.00 3.44 7.62
C PHE A 290 5.57 3.13 7.15
N LEU A 291 5.41 2.38 6.04
CA LEU A 291 4.09 1.98 5.57
C LEU A 291 3.40 1.02 6.55
N GLN A 292 4.12 0.05 7.11
CA GLN A 292 3.58 -0.84 8.14
C GLN A 292 3.10 -0.07 9.38
N LEU A 293 3.84 0.95 9.81
CA LEU A 293 3.39 1.82 10.91
C LEU A 293 2.13 2.61 10.54
N SER A 294 2.00 3.01 9.27
CA SER A 294 0.83 3.74 8.79
C SER A 294 -0.42 2.86 8.78
N ASP A 295 -0.28 1.58 8.43
CA ASP A 295 -1.34 0.57 8.52
C ASP A 295 -1.71 0.30 9.99
N ASP A 296 -0.73 0.00 10.85
CA ASP A 296 -0.96 -0.22 12.29
C ASP A 296 -1.64 0.98 12.97
N LEU A 297 -1.37 2.21 12.51
CA LEU A 297 -2.02 3.42 13.00
C LEU A 297 -3.46 3.56 12.50
N GLN A 298 -3.75 3.21 11.24
CA GLN A 298 -5.11 3.23 10.71
C GLN A 298 -5.99 2.19 11.41
N ASP A 299 -5.41 1.04 11.74
CA ASP A 299 -6.13 -0.11 12.30
C ASP A 299 -6.05 -0.17 13.83
N ILE A 300 -5.46 0.83 14.51
CA ILE A 300 -5.25 0.84 15.97
C ILE A 300 -6.51 0.50 16.78
N GLN A 301 -7.70 0.97 16.35
CA GLN A 301 -8.95 0.62 17.00
C GLN A 301 -9.30 -0.86 16.83
N GLU A 302 -9.31 -1.34 15.59
CA GLU A 302 -9.66 -2.72 15.24
C GLU A 302 -8.66 -3.72 15.87
N ASP A 303 -7.37 -3.40 15.81
CA ASP A 303 -6.30 -4.17 16.43
C ASP A 303 -6.44 -4.20 17.95
N GLY A 304 -6.76 -3.06 18.58
CA GLY A 304 -7.02 -2.98 20.01
C GLY A 304 -8.20 -3.85 20.44
N GLU A 305 -9.33 -3.77 19.73
CA GLU A 305 -10.53 -4.57 19.98
C GLU A 305 -10.27 -6.08 19.78
N ARG A 306 -9.45 -6.43 18.79
CA ARG A 306 -9.04 -7.82 18.53
C ARG A 306 -7.95 -8.30 19.47
N GLY A 307 -7.29 -7.42 20.22
CA GLY A 307 -6.15 -7.76 21.08
C GLY A 307 -4.88 -8.10 20.30
N HIS A 308 -4.75 -7.55 19.08
CA HIS A 308 -3.53 -7.62 18.30
C HIS A 308 -2.45 -6.74 18.92
N GLN A 309 -1.20 -7.21 18.85
CA GLN A 309 -0.05 -6.64 19.56
C GLN A 309 0.86 -5.87 18.62
N THR A 310 0.41 -4.71 18.13
CA THR A 310 1.18 -3.78 17.28
C THR A 310 1.89 -2.71 18.13
N ILE A 311 2.74 -1.89 17.51
CA ILE A 311 3.43 -0.80 18.21
C ILE A 311 2.42 0.20 18.81
N PHE A 312 1.34 0.47 18.08
CA PHE A 312 0.29 1.40 18.48
C PHE A 312 -0.68 0.86 19.54
N THR A 313 -0.81 -0.47 19.69
CA THR A 313 -1.63 -1.06 20.76
C THR A 313 -0.84 -1.38 22.03
N PHE A 314 0.43 -0.97 22.12
CA PHE A 314 1.24 -1.19 23.34
C PHE A 314 0.80 -0.27 24.48
N ASN A 315 0.60 1.01 24.18
CA ASN A 315 0.02 1.99 25.08
C ASN A 315 -0.87 2.93 24.25
N THR A 316 -2.14 3.06 24.62
CA THR A 316 -3.13 3.91 23.92
C THR A 316 -3.32 5.29 24.57
N ASP A 317 -2.45 5.66 25.51
CA ASP A 317 -2.41 7.01 26.07
C ASP A 317 -2.12 8.04 24.96
N PRO A 318 -2.89 9.14 24.85
CA PRO A 318 -2.71 10.12 23.77
C PRO A 318 -1.29 10.68 23.66
N GLU A 319 -0.62 10.98 24.77
CA GLU A 319 0.76 11.49 24.75
C GLU A 319 1.74 10.48 24.11
N TYR A 320 1.56 9.19 24.37
CA TYR A 320 2.38 8.13 23.79
C TYR A 320 2.13 7.99 22.28
N ILE A 321 0.86 7.94 21.87
CA ILE A 321 0.47 7.80 20.46
C ILE A 321 0.92 9.02 19.66
N GLU A 322 0.73 10.23 20.18
CA GLU A 322 1.22 11.48 19.59
C GLU A 322 2.75 11.47 19.43
N GLY A 323 3.48 10.97 20.43
CA GLY A 323 4.92 10.76 20.37
C GLY A 323 5.34 9.83 19.23
N LEU A 324 4.65 8.70 19.06
CA LEU A 324 4.88 7.77 17.95
C LEU A 324 4.60 8.39 16.57
N VAL A 325 3.52 9.18 16.43
CA VAL A 325 3.21 9.85 15.17
C VAL A 325 4.26 10.91 14.83
N ASN A 326 4.72 11.70 15.82
CA ASN A 326 5.80 12.67 15.62
C ASN A 326 7.09 11.97 15.17
N LYS A 327 7.36 10.81 15.77
CA LYS A 327 8.49 9.94 15.43
C LYS A 327 8.40 9.41 14.00
N MET A 328 7.23 8.95 13.57
CA MET A 328 6.96 8.54 12.18
C MET A 328 7.25 9.66 11.19
N LEU A 329 6.75 10.87 11.47
CA LEU A 329 6.95 12.03 10.60
C LEU A 329 8.44 12.37 10.49
N ARG A 330 9.21 12.35 11.58
CA ARG A 330 10.67 12.59 11.50
C ARG A 330 11.41 11.48 10.79
N TYR A 331 11.03 10.24 11.06
CA TYR A 331 11.65 9.06 10.51
C TYR A 331 11.53 9.03 8.98
N ILE A 332 10.36 9.36 8.41
CA ILE A 332 10.20 9.35 6.95
C ILE A 332 11.05 10.42 6.26
N PHE A 333 11.26 11.60 6.88
CA PHE A 333 12.19 12.59 6.35
C PHE A 333 13.62 12.04 6.28
N TYR A 334 14.07 11.36 7.34
CA TYR A 334 15.41 10.74 7.37
C TYR A 334 15.58 9.67 6.29
N VAL A 335 14.57 8.80 6.11
CA VAL A 335 14.57 7.77 5.06
C VAL A 335 14.63 8.39 3.66
N MET A 336 13.83 9.44 3.43
CA MET A 336 13.74 10.12 2.14
C MET A 336 14.98 10.97 1.81
N GLU A 337 15.66 11.52 2.81
CA GLU A 337 16.94 12.21 2.62
C GLU A 337 18.03 11.26 2.10
N ARG A 338 18.06 10.02 2.61
CA ARG A 338 19.02 8.99 2.18
C ARG A 338 18.65 8.30 0.86
N LEU A 339 17.39 8.43 0.43
CA LEU A 339 16.94 7.84 -0.82
C LEU A 339 17.60 8.54 -2.01
N GLN A 340 18.41 7.76 -2.74
CA GLN A 340 19.09 8.21 -3.93
C GLN A 340 18.20 8.06 -5.16
N THR A 341 17.99 9.16 -5.88
CA THR A 341 17.21 9.20 -7.11
C THR A 341 17.81 10.23 -8.06
N VAL A 342 17.50 10.07 -9.35
CA VAL A 342 17.74 11.13 -10.35
C VAL A 342 16.51 12.04 -10.51
N HIS A 343 15.36 11.66 -9.94
CA HIS A 343 14.09 12.36 -10.05
C HIS A 343 13.71 13.05 -8.73
N GLU A 344 14.55 14.00 -8.30
CA GLU A 344 14.38 14.72 -7.02
C GLU A 344 12.97 15.35 -6.81
N PRO A 345 12.34 16.01 -7.81
CA PRO A 345 10.98 16.53 -7.64
C PRO A 345 9.95 15.45 -7.30
N PHE A 346 10.10 14.24 -7.84
CA PHE A 346 9.19 13.12 -7.55
C PHE A 346 9.42 12.56 -6.15
N LYS A 347 10.67 12.58 -5.65
CA LYS A 347 10.99 12.22 -4.26
C LYS A 347 10.34 13.18 -3.26
N GLU A 348 10.40 14.48 -3.53
CA GLU A 348 9.71 15.48 -2.70
C GLU A 348 8.19 15.29 -2.71
N PHE A 349 7.62 15.03 -3.89
CA PHE A 349 6.21 14.67 -4.02
C PHE A 349 5.86 13.41 -3.22
N LEU A 350 6.69 12.36 -3.27
CA LEU A 350 6.46 11.14 -2.50
C LEU A 350 6.50 11.42 -0.99
N LEU A 351 7.48 12.19 -0.51
CA LEU A 351 7.59 12.57 0.90
C LEU A 351 6.34 13.33 1.37
N GLN A 352 5.83 14.27 0.57
CA GLN A 352 4.58 14.98 0.88
C GLN A 352 3.39 14.02 0.96
N ASN A 353 3.30 13.04 0.05
CA ASN A 353 2.24 12.03 0.09
C ASN A 353 2.37 11.09 1.31
N CYS A 354 3.59 10.75 1.75
CA CYS A 354 3.80 10.03 3.00
C CYS A 354 3.30 10.85 4.21
N CYS A 355 3.57 12.16 4.26
CA CYS A 355 3.02 13.01 5.32
C CYS A 355 1.49 13.05 5.29
N ASN A 356 0.89 13.20 4.10
CA ASN A 356 -0.56 13.17 3.93
C ASN A 356 -1.18 11.85 4.37
N LEU A 357 -0.49 10.72 4.13
CA LEU A 357 -0.90 9.41 4.63
C LEU A 357 -0.97 9.40 6.16
N VAL A 358 0.08 9.90 6.84
CA VAL A 358 0.08 9.99 8.31
C VAL A 358 -1.08 10.87 8.80
N TYR A 359 -1.30 12.03 8.17
CA TYR A 359 -2.40 12.92 8.57
C TYR A 359 -3.77 12.25 8.43
N ALA A 360 -3.99 11.52 7.32
CA ALA A 360 -5.20 10.75 7.11
C ALA A 360 -5.34 9.62 8.14
N SER A 361 -4.25 8.90 8.46
CA SER A 361 -4.22 7.86 9.49
C SER A 361 -4.58 8.40 10.88
N VAL A 362 -4.09 9.59 11.24
CA VAL A 362 -4.46 10.23 12.52
C VAL A 362 -5.96 10.56 12.57
N LEU A 363 -6.54 11.05 11.48
CA LEU A 363 -7.97 11.35 11.43
C LEU A 363 -8.85 10.11 11.52
N MET A 364 -8.44 9.01 10.87
CA MET A 364 -9.10 7.70 11.00
C MET A 364 -9.10 7.21 12.46
N SER A 365 -8.06 7.57 13.21
CA SER A 365 -7.81 7.11 14.58
C SER A 365 -7.95 8.22 15.61
N LYS A 366 -8.74 9.27 15.32
CA LYS A 366 -8.82 10.49 16.13
C LYS A 366 -9.17 10.28 17.60
N GLY A 367 -9.84 9.17 17.93
CA GLY A 367 -10.18 8.79 19.31
C GLY A 367 -8.98 8.54 20.22
N PHE A 368 -7.77 8.41 19.66
CA PHE A 368 -6.52 8.18 20.39
C PHE A 368 -5.67 9.44 20.57
N PHE A 369 -6.16 10.62 20.18
CA PHE A 369 -5.40 11.87 20.15
C PHE A 369 -6.07 12.96 20.96
N SER A 370 -5.29 13.92 21.46
CA SER A 370 -5.82 15.13 22.08
C SER A 370 -6.37 16.10 21.03
N GLU A 371 -7.40 16.85 21.39
CA GLU A 371 -7.96 17.92 20.54
C GLU A 371 -6.91 18.98 20.17
N ALA A 372 -5.97 19.27 21.08
CA ALA A 372 -4.89 20.20 20.83
C ALA A 372 -3.95 19.70 19.71
N TYR A 373 -3.66 18.40 19.69
CA TYR A 373 -2.84 17.77 18.67
C TYR A 373 -3.55 17.71 17.31
N LEU A 374 -4.82 17.31 17.29
CA LEU A 374 -5.63 17.29 16.07
C LEU A 374 -5.73 18.67 15.42
N LYS A 375 -6.02 19.70 16.22
CA LYS A 375 -6.06 21.10 15.74
C LYS A 375 -4.72 21.58 15.20
N ARG A 376 -3.62 21.16 15.82
CA ARG A 376 -2.28 21.46 15.33
C ARG A 376 -2.05 20.80 13.97
N LEU A 377 -2.35 19.51 13.84
CA LEU A 377 -2.16 18.74 12.61
C LEU A 377 -2.99 19.26 11.42
N GLU A 378 -4.19 19.77 11.68
CA GLU A 378 -5.06 20.31 10.63
C GLU A 378 -4.36 21.39 9.79
N SER A 379 -3.45 22.18 10.39
CA SER A 379 -2.67 23.23 9.72
C SER A 379 -1.75 22.73 8.59
N PHE A 380 -1.49 21.43 8.53
CA PHE A 380 -0.62 20.80 7.54
C PHE A 380 -1.40 19.99 6.50
N MET A 381 -2.72 19.85 6.68
CA MET A 381 -3.55 19.05 5.78
C MET A 381 -3.90 19.79 4.48
N PRO A 382 -4.00 19.08 3.34
CA PRO A 382 -4.29 19.68 2.05
C PRO A 382 -5.74 20.18 1.93
N ILE A 383 -6.66 19.66 2.75
CA ILE A 383 -8.06 20.04 2.86
C ILE A 383 -8.49 20.02 4.34
N PRO A 384 -9.62 20.68 4.71
CA PRO A 384 -10.09 20.69 6.09
C PRO A 384 -10.39 19.29 6.63
N ALA A 385 -10.07 19.04 7.90
CA ALA A 385 -10.22 17.72 8.53
C ALA A 385 -11.65 17.14 8.43
N PRO A 386 -12.74 17.91 8.68
CA PRO A 386 -14.10 17.40 8.53
C PRO A 386 -14.44 16.92 7.12
N SER A 387 -13.76 17.48 6.11
CA SER A 387 -13.97 17.05 4.73
C SER A 387 -13.28 15.71 4.46
N VAL A 388 -12.06 15.51 4.99
CA VAL A 388 -11.37 14.21 4.92
C VAL A 388 -12.22 13.14 5.58
N GLU A 389 -12.72 13.39 6.80
CA GLU A 389 -13.59 12.47 7.53
C GLU A 389 -14.84 12.09 6.71
N ALA A 390 -15.53 13.07 6.14
CA ALA A 390 -16.69 12.80 5.28
C ALA A 390 -16.33 11.94 4.05
N TYR A 391 -15.13 12.06 3.48
CA TYR A 391 -14.69 11.18 2.39
C TYR A 391 -14.37 9.76 2.88
N LEU A 392 -13.80 9.64 4.08
CA LEU A 392 -13.47 8.36 4.71
C LEU A 392 -14.73 7.57 5.10
N GLU A 393 -15.77 8.23 5.60
CA GLU A 393 -17.07 7.61 5.92
C GLU A 393 -17.85 7.14 4.67
N ASN A 394 -17.54 7.67 3.49
CA ASN A 394 -18.23 7.34 2.24
C ASN A 394 -17.42 6.37 1.35
N ARG A 395 -16.54 5.56 1.94
CA ARG A 395 -15.72 4.60 1.19
C ARG A 395 -16.59 3.55 0.48
N LEU A 396 -16.13 3.14 -0.71
CA LEU A 396 -16.78 2.08 -1.51
C LEU A 396 -16.66 0.68 -0.86
N GLU A 397 -16.02 0.59 0.30
CA GLU A 397 -15.70 -0.65 1.03
C GLU A 397 -16.96 -1.19 1.77
N GLU A 398 -17.96 -0.34 2.05
CA GLU A 398 -19.22 -0.73 2.72
C GLU A 398 -20.40 -1.03 1.77
N LEU A 399 -20.14 -1.16 0.47
CA LEU A 399 -21.19 -1.37 -0.53
C LEU A 399 -21.84 -2.75 -0.42
N ASP A 400 -23.18 -2.79 -0.49
CA ASP A 400 -23.91 -4.05 -0.56
C ASP A 400 -23.60 -4.83 -1.87
N GLU A 401 -23.89 -6.12 -1.93
CA GLU A 401 -23.55 -6.96 -3.10
C GLU A 401 -24.27 -6.49 -4.39
N LYS A 402 -25.43 -5.85 -4.28
CA LYS A 402 -26.15 -5.30 -5.45
C LYS A 402 -25.45 -4.05 -5.98
N GLU A 403 -24.96 -3.20 -5.10
CA GLU A 403 -24.16 -2.03 -5.41
C GLU A 403 -22.81 -2.44 -5.98
N GLN A 404 -22.08 -3.35 -5.34
CA GLN A 404 -20.83 -3.88 -5.87
C GLN A 404 -21.01 -4.46 -7.28
N LYS A 405 -22.07 -5.25 -7.52
CA LYS A 405 -22.39 -5.77 -8.85
C LYS A 405 -22.67 -4.65 -9.87
N ARG A 406 -23.29 -3.55 -9.45
CA ARG A 406 -23.53 -2.38 -10.31
C ARG A 406 -22.22 -1.69 -10.66
N TYR A 407 -21.37 -1.42 -9.68
CA TYR A 407 -20.06 -0.78 -9.90
C TYR A 407 -19.12 -1.67 -10.72
N ARG A 408 -19.12 -3.00 -10.52
CA ARG A 408 -18.37 -3.93 -11.38
C ARG A 408 -18.76 -3.79 -12.85
N LYS A 409 -20.05 -3.66 -13.17
CA LYS A 409 -20.51 -3.43 -14.57
C LYS A 409 -20.06 -2.09 -15.13
N MET A 410 -19.99 -1.06 -14.30
CA MET A 410 -19.47 0.26 -14.70
C MET A 410 -17.98 0.18 -14.99
N LEU A 411 -17.22 -0.44 -14.09
CA LEU A 411 -15.80 -0.70 -14.25
C LEU A 411 -15.51 -1.50 -15.53
N ASP A 412 -16.21 -2.61 -15.74
CA ASP A 412 -16.07 -3.45 -16.95
C ASP A 412 -16.30 -2.62 -18.24
N ALA A 413 -17.27 -1.69 -18.23
CA ALA A 413 -17.53 -0.81 -19.37
C ALA A 413 -16.39 0.20 -19.62
N ILE A 414 -15.71 0.67 -18.57
CA ILE A 414 -14.60 1.62 -18.66
C ILE A 414 -13.34 0.94 -19.18
N ILE A 415 -13.01 -0.22 -18.62
CA ILE A 415 -11.71 -0.87 -18.86
C ILE A 415 -11.71 -1.73 -20.12
N PHE A 416 -12.81 -2.38 -20.50
CA PHE A 416 -12.91 -3.16 -21.74
C PHE A 416 -13.48 -2.36 -22.92
N LEU A 417 -13.47 -1.04 -22.81
CA LEU A 417 -13.78 -0.15 -23.92
C LEU A 417 -12.80 -0.44 -25.07
N LYS A 418 -13.35 -0.83 -26.23
CA LYS A 418 -12.59 -1.04 -27.46
C LYS A 418 -12.33 0.27 -28.19
#